data_AF-A0AAE0QJB2-F1
#
_entry.id   AF-A0AAE0QJB2-F1
#
_cell.length_a   1.000
_cell.length_b   1.000
_cell.length_c   1.000
_cell.angle_alpha   90.00
_cell.angle_beta   90.00
_cell.angle_gamma   90.00
#
_symmetry.space_group_name_H-M   'P 1'
#
loop_
_entity.id
_entity.type
_entity.pdbx_description
1 polymer ?
#
loop_
_entity_poly.entity_id
_entity_poly.type
_entity_poly.pdbx_seq_one_letter_code
_entity_poly.pdbx_strand_id
1 'polypeptide(L)'
;MCFVDWEKAFDRVPRGILWEVGEEVLPQVEEFKYLGVLFTSEGRMDREIDGRTGAAAAVIRSMYRSDVVKKELSQKAKLLIYQSIYVPTLTYGHKLWVMTERVRSRIQVAEMSFLRRVVGRSLRDSVRSSVTWEELGVEPLLLHIERGQLRWLGHLFRMPPGRLPGEVFRACPTGKRTQGRPRTRWRDYVSRLAWERLGVRKSWRKCLGRGRSGHPCLDCCPCDPAPDKRKTMNECW
;
A
#
# COMPACT_ATOMS: atom_id res chain seq x y z
N MET A 1 0.79 -0.52 -12.42
CA MET A 1 -0.34 -1.22 -11.79
C MET A 1 -1.17 -0.19 -11.02
N CYS A 2 -2.07 0.53 -11.68
CA CYS A 2 -3.20 1.12 -10.98
C CYS A 2 -4.37 0.25 -11.34
N PHE A 3 -4.98 -0.37 -10.34
CA PHE A 3 -6.34 -0.80 -10.48
C PHE A 3 -7.22 0.25 -9.85
N VAL A 4 -8.33 0.47 -10.53
CA VAL A 4 -9.31 1.50 -10.29
C VAL A 4 -9.59 1.57 -8.79
N ASP A 5 -9.21 2.69 -8.19
CA ASP A 5 -9.68 3.06 -6.87
C ASP A 5 -11.17 3.40 -7.03
N TRP A 6 -12.01 2.38 -7.24
CA TRP A 6 -13.47 2.51 -7.26
C TRP A 6 -13.97 3.01 -5.89
N GLU A 7 -13.13 2.97 -4.83
CA GLU A 7 -13.38 3.67 -3.58
C GLU A 7 -13.44 5.21 -3.74
N LYS A 8 -13.00 5.76 -4.88
CA LYS A 8 -13.18 7.19 -5.15
C LYS A 8 -14.64 7.60 -5.28
N ALA A 9 -15.51 6.72 -5.79
CA ALA A 9 -16.89 7.04 -6.09
C ALA A 9 -17.89 6.36 -5.15
N PHE A 10 -17.65 5.08 -4.78
CA PHE A 10 -18.65 4.29 -4.06
C PHE A 10 -18.02 3.40 -2.98
N ASP A 11 -18.67 3.32 -1.81
CA ASP A 11 -18.27 2.40 -0.72
C ASP A 11 -18.57 0.91 -1.08
N ARG A 12 -19.35 0.67 -2.15
CA ARG A 12 -19.70 -0.63 -2.74
C ARG A 12 -19.90 -0.47 -4.26
N VAL A 13 -19.45 -1.44 -5.06
CA VAL A 13 -19.86 -1.51 -6.47
C VAL A 13 -21.37 -1.83 -6.52
N PRO A 14 -22.19 -1.10 -7.31
CA PRO A 14 -23.60 -1.44 -7.46
C PRO A 14 -23.75 -2.90 -7.93
N ARG A 15 -24.53 -3.70 -7.19
CA ARG A 15 -24.88 -5.07 -7.59
C ARG A 15 -26.13 -5.02 -8.47
N GLY A 16 -26.08 -5.66 -9.64
CA GLY A 16 -27.18 -5.66 -10.61
C GLY A 16 -27.07 -4.68 -11.77
N ILE A 17 -25.91 -4.04 -11.97
CA ILE A 17 -25.58 -3.35 -13.23
C ILE A 17 -24.97 -4.38 -14.17
N LEU A 18 -25.53 -4.52 -15.36
CA LEU A 18 -24.95 -5.29 -16.45
C LEU A 18 -23.81 -4.47 -17.05
N TRP A 19 -22.60 -5.03 -17.05
CA TRP A 19 -21.44 -4.39 -17.67
C TRP A 19 -21.25 -5.01 -19.05
N GLU A 20 -21.32 -4.19 -20.09
CA GLU A 20 -21.11 -4.61 -21.47
C GLU A 20 -19.81 -4.00 -22.01
N VAL A 21 -19.00 -4.81 -22.67
CA VAL A 21 -17.83 -4.34 -23.42
C VAL A 21 -17.96 -4.88 -24.84
N GLY A 22 -18.33 -3.99 -25.77
CA GLY A 22 -18.74 -4.41 -27.11
C GLY A 22 -20.07 -5.17 -27.05
N GLU A 23 -20.09 -6.40 -27.54
CA GLU A 23 -21.26 -7.29 -27.52
C GLU A 23 -21.23 -8.29 -26.34
N GLU A 24 -20.18 -8.28 -25.52
CA GLU A 24 -20.03 -9.23 -24.41
C GLU A 24 -20.49 -8.66 -23.08
N VAL A 25 -21.32 -9.43 -22.39
CA VAL A 25 -21.74 -9.19 -21.00
C VAL A 25 -20.66 -9.72 -20.07
N LEU A 26 -20.11 -8.85 -19.24
CA LEU A 26 -19.11 -9.22 -18.24
C LEU A 26 -19.78 -9.77 -16.97
N PRO A 27 -19.37 -10.98 -16.50
CA PRO A 27 -19.92 -11.55 -15.28
C PRO A 27 -19.48 -10.76 -14.04
N GLN A 28 -20.45 -10.42 -13.17
CA GLN A 28 -20.16 -9.82 -11.87
C GLN A 28 -19.81 -10.92 -10.86
N VAL A 29 -18.54 -10.97 -10.43
CA VAL A 29 -18.03 -11.95 -9.47
C VAL A 29 -17.76 -11.35 -8.09
N GLU A 30 -17.83 -12.16 -7.04
CA GLU A 30 -17.53 -11.72 -5.67
C GLU A 30 -16.03 -11.55 -5.43
N GLU A 31 -15.22 -12.42 -6.01
CA GLU A 31 -13.76 -12.42 -5.90
C GLU A 31 -13.14 -12.54 -7.29
N PHE A 32 -12.13 -11.72 -7.56
CA PHE A 32 -11.42 -11.71 -8.83
C PHE A 32 -9.92 -11.59 -8.58
N LYS A 33 -9.13 -12.48 -9.18
CA LYS A 33 -7.66 -12.44 -9.07
C LYS A 33 -7.06 -11.85 -10.33
N TYR A 34 -6.36 -10.73 -10.19
CA TYR A 34 -5.71 -10.05 -11.31
C TYR A 34 -4.24 -9.74 -11.01
N LEU A 35 -3.35 -10.19 -11.90
CA LEU A 35 -1.89 -10.08 -11.74
C LEU A 35 -1.41 -10.52 -10.35
N GLY A 36 -2.03 -11.58 -9.84
CA GLY A 36 -1.73 -12.15 -8.53
C GLY A 36 -2.45 -11.49 -7.35
N VAL A 37 -3.06 -10.30 -7.48
CA VAL A 37 -3.79 -9.59 -6.41
C VAL A 37 -5.26 -9.99 -6.40
N LEU A 38 -5.80 -10.31 -5.23
CA LEU A 38 -7.21 -10.61 -5.00
C LEU A 38 -8.03 -9.34 -4.78
N PHE A 39 -9.11 -9.22 -5.53
CA PHE A 39 -10.10 -8.17 -5.42
C PHE A 39 -11.41 -8.77 -4.93
N THR A 40 -12.07 -8.06 -4.03
CA THR A 40 -13.40 -8.43 -3.53
C THR A 40 -14.43 -7.43 -4.03
N SER A 41 -15.68 -7.87 -4.21
CA SER A 41 -16.80 -7.00 -4.59
C SER A 41 -17.08 -5.88 -3.57
N GLU A 42 -16.68 -6.08 -2.31
CA GLU A 42 -16.70 -5.07 -1.26
C GLU A 42 -15.57 -4.04 -1.39
N GLY A 43 -14.58 -4.27 -2.26
CA GLY A 43 -13.38 -3.45 -2.36
C GLY A 43 -12.49 -3.52 -1.12
N ARG A 44 -12.63 -4.56 -0.28
CA ARG A 44 -11.77 -4.74 0.91
C ARG A 44 -10.50 -5.48 0.52
N MET A 45 -9.38 -5.03 1.09
CA MET A 45 -8.06 -5.62 0.88
C MET A 45 -7.67 -6.63 1.95
N ASP A 46 -8.50 -6.83 2.99
CA ASP A 46 -8.20 -7.75 4.09
C ASP A 46 -7.88 -9.17 3.58
N ARG A 47 -8.71 -9.68 2.66
CA ARG A 47 -8.54 -11.01 2.04
C ARG A 47 -7.23 -11.12 1.25
N GLU A 48 -6.85 -10.08 0.51
CA GLU A 48 -5.56 -10.03 -0.19
C GLU A 48 -4.40 -10.07 0.81
N ILE A 49 -4.46 -9.27 1.87
CA ILE A 49 -3.43 -9.22 2.91
C ILE A 49 -3.35 -10.55 3.67
N ASP A 50 -4.49 -11.20 3.92
CA ASP A 50 -4.56 -12.56 4.47
C ASP A 50 -3.87 -13.56 3.55
N GLY A 51 -4.15 -13.50 2.25
CA GLY A 51 -3.49 -14.31 1.24
C GLY A 51 -1.97 -14.12 1.23
N ARG A 52 -1.47 -12.88 1.29
CA ARG A 52 -0.03 -12.59 1.36
C ARG A 52 0.61 -13.06 2.65
N THR A 53 -0.05 -12.85 3.78
CA THR A 53 0.41 -13.34 5.08
C THR A 53 0.49 -14.87 5.08
N GLY A 54 -0.51 -15.54 4.50
CA GLY A 54 -0.54 -16.99 4.34
C GLY A 54 0.59 -17.51 3.44
N ALA A 55 0.84 -16.84 2.32
CA ALA A 55 1.94 -17.17 1.41
C ALA A 55 3.31 -16.99 2.08
N ALA A 56 3.52 -15.86 2.77
CA ALA A 56 4.75 -15.62 3.52
C ALA A 56 4.94 -16.64 4.66
N ALA A 57 3.85 -17.03 5.33
CA ALA A 57 3.89 -18.10 6.33
C ALA A 57 4.21 -19.47 5.70
N ALA A 58 3.77 -19.75 4.47
CA ALA A 58 4.13 -20.96 3.74
C ALA A 58 5.63 -21.00 3.42
N VAL A 59 6.23 -19.86 3.02
CA VAL A 59 7.68 -19.72 2.85
C VAL A 59 8.42 -20.04 4.14
N ILE A 60 7.97 -19.51 5.29
CA ILE A 60 8.57 -19.86 6.59
C ILE A 60 8.47 -21.37 6.83
N ARG A 61 7.29 -21.97 6.62
CA ARG A 61 7.07 -23.40 6.89
C ARG A 61 7.92 -24.30 6.01
N SER A 62 8.09 -23.99 4.73
CA SER A 62 8.95 -24.78 3.83
C SER A 62 10.41 -24.70 4.27
N MET A 63 10.87 -23.51 4.66
CA MET A 63 12.25 -23.27 5.11
C MET A 63 12.52 -23.71 6.56
N TYR A 64 11.47 -23.97 7.35
CA TYR A 64 11.58 -24.37 8.75
C TYR A 64 12.32 -25.70 8.91
N ARG A 65 12.12 -26.64 7.99
CA ARG A 65 12.77 -27.95 8.00
C ARG A 65 14.18 -27.94 7.38
N SER A 66 14.44 -27.05 6.43
CA SER A 66 15.69 -27.06 5.65
C SER A 66 16.75 -26.08 6.15
N ASP A 67 16.39 -24.85 6.58
CA ASP A 67 17.35 -23.73 6.61
C ASP A 67 17.21 -22.77 7.81
N VAL A 68 16.01 -22.23 8.09
CA VAL A 68 15.87 -21.07 9.02
C VAL A 68 16.15 -21.44 10.49
N VAL A 69 15.93 -22.69 10.87
CA VAL A 69 16.14 -23.17 12.25
C VAL A 69 17.53 -23.77 12.46
N LYS A 70 18.22 -24.21 11.40
CA LYS A 70 19.55 -24.80 11.54
C LYS A 70 20.53 -23.77 12.08
N LYS A 71 21.37 -24.19 13.04
CA LYS A 71 22.45 -23.35 13.60
C LYS A 71 23.60 -23.14 12.61
N GLU A 72 23.67 -23.98 11.58
CA GLU A 72 24.71 -23.98 10.54
C GLU A 72 24.65 -22.72 9.65
N LEU A 73 23.46 -22.17 9.43
CA LEU A 73 23.32 -20.93 8.66
C LEU A 73 23.55 -19.72 9.57
N SER A 74 24.46 -18.84 9.13
CA SER A 74 24.67 -17.55 9.77
C SER A 74 23.40 -16.71 9.77
N GLN A 75 23.24 -15.85 10.77
CA GLN A 75 22.13 -14.88 10.82
C GLN A 75 22.09 -14.03 9.55
N LYS A 76 23.25 -13.64 9.01
CA LYS A 76 23.37 -12.89 7.76
C LYS A 76 22.74 -13.62 6.57
N ALA A 77 22.98 -14.92 6.41
CA ALA A 77 22.36 -15.72 5.34
C ALA A 77 20.84 -15.79 5.50
N LYS A 78 20.35 -15.98 6.73
CA LYS A 78 18.89 -15.99 7.02
C LYS A 78 18.24 -14.64 6.73
N LEU A 79 18.93 -13.53 6.98
CA LEU A 79 18.47 -12.19 6.65
C LEU A 79 18.44 -11.93 5.13
N LEU A 80 19.35 -12.53 4.36
CA LEU A 80 19.27 -12.46 2.88
C LEU A 80 18.02 -13.16 2.36
N ILE A 81 17.66 -14.31 2.93
CA ILE A 81 16.40 -15.02 2.60
C ILE A 81 15.19 -14.16 2.98
N TYR A 82 15.22 -13.52 4.16
CA TYR A 82 14.18 -12.58 4.58
C TYR A 82 13.97 -11.46 3.54
N GLN A 83 15.06 -10.81 3.13
CA GLN A 83 15.00 -9.67 2.21
C GLN A 83 14.61 -10.07 0.78
N SER A 84 15.11 -11.21 0.29
CA SER A 84 14.93 -11.62 -1.11
C SER A 84 13.66 -12.41 -1.37
N ILE A 85 13.16 -13.17 -0.40
CA ILE A 85 12.01 -14.06 -0.59
C ILE A 85 10.84 -13.64 0.29
N TYR A 86 11.06 -13.49 1.59
CA TYR A 86 9.97 -13.24 2.54
C TYR A 86 9.32 -11.86 2.35
N VAL A 87 10.13 -10.80 2.33
CA VAL A 87 9.66 -9.42 2.18
C VAL A 87 8.91 -9.22 0.86
N PRO A 88 9.41 -9.64 -0.32
CA PRO A 88 8.67 -9.50 -1.58
C PRO A 88 7.37 -10.30 -1.61
N THR A 89 7.36 -11.49 -1.00
CA THR A 89 6.14 -12.33 -0.92
C THR A 89 5.07 -11.64 -0.08
N LEU A 90 5.44 -11.11 1.09
CA LEU A 90 4.52 -10.46 2.01
C LEU A 90 4.06 -9.09 1.49
N THR A 91 4.95 -8.31 0.88
CA THR A 91 4.67 -6.92 0.48
C THR A 91 4.20 -6.78 -0.96
N TYR A 92 3.92 -7.87 -1.68
CA TYR A 92 3.41 -7.76 -3.03
C TYR A 92 2.06 -7.01 -3.04
N GLY A 93 1.97 -5.96 -3.86
CA GLY A 93 0.79 -5.10 -3.94
C GLY A 93 0.69 -3.99 -2.87
N HIS A 94 1.63 -3.90 -1.93
CA HIS A 94 1.56 -2.95 -0.79
C HIS A 94 1.39 -1.48 -1.18
N LYS A 95 1.83 -1.10 -2.40
CA LYS A 95 1.70 0.26 -2.93
C LYS A 95 0.25 0.75 -2.97
N LEU A 96 -0.71 -0.17 -3.08
CA LEU A 96 -2.14 0.12 -3.18
C LEU A 96 -2.88 -0.09 -1.84
N TRP A 97 -2.21 -0.58 -0.80
CA TRP A 97 -2.86 -0.89 0.48
C TRP A 97 -3.24 0.36 1.26
N VAL A 98 -4.41 0.32 1.90
CA VAL A 98 -4.78 1.25 2.97
C VAL A 98 -4.30 0.68 4.29
N MET A 99 -3.31 1.33 4.90
CA MET A 99 -2.75 0.86 6.17
C MET A 99 -3.63 1.31 7.35
N THR A 100 -4.57 0.45 7.73
CA THR A 100 -5.31 0.56 9.00
C THR A 100 -4.47 0.02 10.15
N GLU A 101 -4.85 0.30 11.40
CA GLU A 101 -4.13 -0.22 12.57
C GLU A 101 -4.14 -1.75 12.63
N ARG A 102 -5.27 -2.36 12.26
CA ARG A 102 -5.40 -3.81 12.14
C ARG A 102 -4.41 -4.38 11.11
N VAL A 103 -4.27 -3.73 9.96
CA VAL A 103 -3.33 -4.17 8.91
C VAL A 103 -1.88 -3.99 9.36
N ARG A 104 -1.54 -2.85 9.98
CA ARG A 104 -0.20 -2.62 10.55
C ARG A 104 0.19 -3.71 11.54
N SER A 105 -0.70 -4.01 12.48
CA SER A 105 -0.49 -5.05 13.48
C SER A 105 -0.28 -6.43 12.84
N ARG A 106 -1.10 -6.81 11.86
CA ARG A 106 -0.96 -8.08 11.14
C ARG A 106 0.38 -8.22 10.42
N ILE A 107 0.82 -7.16 9.72
CA ILE A 107 2.11 -7.14 9.02
C ILE A 107 3.26 -7.25 10.02
N GLN A 108 3.20 -6.51 11.13
CA GLN A 108 4.21 -6.58 12.18
C GLN A 108 4.27 -7.98 12.80
N VAL A 109 3.13 -8.61 13.07
CA VAL A 109 3.08 -10.00 13.56
C VAL A 109 3.72 -10.95 12.57
N ALA A 110 3.42 -10.81 11.28
CA ALA A 110 4.02 -11.62 10.22
C ALA A 110 5.55 -11.46 10.20
N GLU A 111 6.04 -10.22 10.10
CA GLU A 111 7.47 -9.87 10.15
C GLU A 111 8.16 -10.48 11.38
N MET A 112 7.62 -10.23 12.57
CA MET A 112 8.20 -10.71 13.82
C MET A 112 8.17 -12.23 13.94
N SER A 113 7.25 -12.91 13.25
CA SER A 113 7.25 -14.36 13.17
C SER A 113 8.49 -14.90 12.43
N PHE A 114 9.00 -14.19 11.43
CA PHE A 114 10.24 -14.56 10.76
C PHE A 114 11.45 -14.18 11.62
N LEU A 115 11.55 -12.91 12.03
CA LEU A 115 12.74 -12.37 12.70
C LEU A 115 13.03 -13.06 14.04
N ARG A 116 12.00 -13.39 14.83
CA ARG A 116 12.19 -14.15 16.08
C ARG A 116 12.80 -15.52 15.83
N ARG A 117 12.45 -16.21 14.74
CA ARG A 117 13.04 -17.50 14.38
C ARG A 117 14.51 -17.36 13.97
N VAL A 118 14.90 -16.27 13.32
CA VAL A 118 16.29 -15.98 12.98
C VAL A 118 17.16 -15.86 14.24
N VAL A 119 16.65 -15.17 15.26
CA VAL A 119 17.34 -14.99 16.55
C VAL A 119 17.18 -16.21 17.47
N GLY A 120 16.20 -17.07 17.23
CA GLY A 120 15.88 -18.22 18.10
C GLY A 120 15.02 -17.87 19.31
N ARG A 121 14.23 -16.78 19.22
CA ARG A 121 13.32 -16.31 20.27
C ARG A 121 11.92 -16.91 20.15
N SER A 122 11.32 -17.15 21.30
CA SER A 122 9.93 -17.55 21.44
C SER A 122 9.02 -16.37 21.80
N LEU A 123 7.70 -16.59 21.78
CA LEU A 123 6.75 -15.60 22.31
C LEU A 123 6.84 -15.45 23.83
N ARG A 124 7.33 -16.46 24.55
CA ARG A 124 7.42 -16.46 26.03
C ARG A 124 8.49 -15.48 26.51
N ASP A 125 9.52 -15.27 25.71
CA ASP A 125 10.63 -14.37 26.02
C ASP A 125 10.16 -12.91 26.15
N SER A 126 8.95 -12.59 25.67
CA SER A 126 8.29 -11.28 25.83
C SER A 126 9.15 -10.09 25.38
N VAL A 127 10.08 -10.34 24.45
CA VAL A 127 10.99 -9.32 23.92
C VAL A 127 10.24 -8.39 22.99
N ARG A 128 10.43 -7.08 23.21
CA ARG A 128 9.89 -6.02 22.36
C ARG A 128 10.41 -6.14 20.93
N SER A 129 9.56 -5.85 19.95
CA SER A 129 9.93 -5.91 18.53
C SER A 129 11.11 -4.99 18.19
N SER A 130 11.19 -3.81 18.82
CA SER A 130 12.31 -2.86 18.64
C SER A 130 13.67 -3.46 18.90
N VAL A 131 13.81 -4.22 19.99
CA VAL A 131 15.07 -4.88 20.37
C VAL A 131 15.50 -5.88 19.30
N THR A 132 14.55 -6.61 18.71
CA THR A 132 14.85 -7.59 17.64
C THR A 132 15.26 -6.90 16.34
N TRP A 133 14.63 -5.77 16.00
CA TRP A 133 15.01 -4.96 14.84
C TRP A 133 16.42 -4.38 15.00
N GLU A 134 16.73 -3.83 16.18
CA GLU A 134 18.04 -3.27 16.51
C GLU A 134 19.16 -4.32 16.45
N GLU A 135 18.95 -5.48 17.09
CA GLU A 135 19.93 -6.57 17.11
C GLU A 135 20.23 -7.13 15.71
N LEU A 136 19.21 -7.26 14.87
CA LEU A 136 19.38 -7.76 13.50
C LEU A 136 19.81 -6.67 12.51
N GLY A 137 19.83 -5.39 12.93
CA GLY A 137 20.07 -4.26 12.03
C GLY A 137 19.02 -4.17 10.90
N VAL A 138 17.77 -4.54 11.17
CA VAL A 138 16.68 -4.59 10.19
C VAL A 138 15.74 -3.41 10.41
N GLU A 139 15.44 -2.67 9.33
CA GLU A 139 14.39 -1.65 9.35
C GLU A 139 13.00 -2.30 9.50
N PRO A 140 12.11 -1.78 10.36
CA PRO A 140 10.73 -2.25 10.45
C PRO A 140 10.03 -2.28 9.09
N LEU A 141 9.41 -3.40 8.74
CA LEU A 141 8.78 -3.61 7.42
C LEU A 141 7.71 -2.57 7.08
N LEU A 142 7.03 -2.03 8.09
CA LEU A 142 6.06 -0.95 7.90
C LEU A 142 6.69 0.30 7.26
N LEU A 143 7.93 0.64 7.61
CA LEU A 143 8.64 1.78 7.01
C LEU A 143 8.97 1.51 5.53
N HIS A 144 9.38 0.29 5.21
CA HIS A 144 9.60 -0.14 3.82
C HIS A 144 8.32 0.03 2.97
N ILE A 145 7.18 -0.42 3.50
CA ILE A 145 5.86 -0.30 2.83
C ILE A 145 5.48 1.17 2.63
N GLU A 146 5.57 1.99 3.68
CA GLU A 146 5.22 3.40 3.62
C GLU A 146 6.10 4.16 2.61
N ARG A 147 7.40 3.85 2.58
CA ARG A 147 8.33 4.38 1.58
C ARG A 147 7.94 4.00 0.15
N GLY A 148 7.56 2.74 -0.06
CA GLY A 148 7.07 2.25 -1.35
C GLY A 148 5.79 2.96 -1.83
N GLN A 149 4.87 3.24 -0.89
CA GLN A 149 3.64 3.98 -1.16
C GLN A 149 3.89 5.45 -1.50
N LEU A 150 4.79 6.13 -0.78
CA LEU A 150 5.18 7.51 -1.09
C LEU A 150 5.91 7.60 -2.43
N ARG A 151 6.80 6.65 -2.73
CA ARG A 151 7.45 6.56 -4.04
C ARG A 151 6.42 6.38 -5.16
N TRP A 152 5.40 5.54 -4.93
CA TRP A 152 4.31 5.35 -5.88
C TRP A 152 3.48 6.61 -6.07
N LEU A 153 3.13 7.31 -4.99
CA LEU A 153 2.46 8.60 -5.05
C LEU A 153 3.26 9.60 -5.90
N GLY A 154 4.57 9.71 -5.66
CA GLY A 154 5.44 10.57 -6.47
C GLY A 154 5.50 10.17 -7.95
N HIS A 155 5.33 8.88 -8.27
CA HIS A 155 5.21 8.43 -9.65
C HIS A 155 3.86 8.83 -10.29
N LEU A 156 2.76 8.75 -9.53
CA LEU A 156 1.44 9.21 -10.01
C LEU A 156 1.43 10.70 -10.34
N PHE A 157 2.10 11.54 -9.52
CA PHE A 157 2.21 12.97 -9.79
C PHE A 157 2.98 13.29 -11.07
N ARG A 158 4.11 12.60 -11.30
CA ARG A 158 4.97 12.79 -12.48
C ARG A 158 4.45 12.11 -13.74
N MET A 159 3.34 11.38 -13.67
CA MET A 159 2.84 10.60 -14.79
C MET A 159 2.24 11.50 -15.88
N PRO A 160 2.62 11.34 -17.16
CA PRO A 160 2.06 12.13 -18.24
C PRO A 160 0.55 11.87 -18.42
N PRO A 161 -0.20 12.80 -19.05
CA PRO A 161 -1.57 12.56 -19.47
C PRO A 161 -1.65 11.38 -20.47
N GLY A 162 -2.82 10.76 -20.61
CA GLY A 162 -3.04 9.56 -21.44
C GLY A 162 -2.76 8.24 -20.73
N ARG A 163 -2.17 8.26 -19.53
CA ARG A 163 -1.99 7.06 -18.71
C ARG A 163 -3.09 6.91 -17.68
N LEU A 164 -3.90 5.86 -17.83
CA LEU A 164 -5.01 5.50 -16.94
C LEU A 164 -4.67 5.59 -15.43
N PRO A 165 -3.51 5.10 -14.93
CA PRO A 165 -3.16 5.21 -13.52
C PRO A 165 -3.18 6.66 -12.97
N GLY A 166 -2.58 7.59 -13.73
CA GLY A 166 -2.52 9.00 -13.36
C GLY A 166 -3.85 9.69 -13.54
N GLU A 167 -4.58 9.37 -14.61
CA GLU A 167 -5.93 9.90 -14.87
C GLU A 167 -6.93 9.50 -13.80
N VAL A 168 -7.00 8.21 -13.47
CA VAL A 168 -7.84 7.69 -12.39
C VAL A 168 -7.46 8.33 -11.06
N PHE A 169 -6.16 8.55 -10.78
CA PHE A 169 -5.71 9.24 -9.58
C PHE A 169 -6.10 10.72 -9.53
N ARG A 170 -6.21 11.41 -10.67
CA ARG A 170 -6.67 12.80 -10.75
C ARG A 170 -8.20 12.93 -10.83
N ALA A 171 -8.89 11.88 -11.26
CA ALA A 171 -10.34 11.88 -11.39
C ALA A 171 -11.07 12.18 -10.07
N CYS A 172 -12.12 12.97 -10.15
CA CYS A 172 -13.03 13.34 -9.06
C CYS A 172 -14.44 12.85 -9.42
N PRO A 173 -14.77 11.58 -9.15
CA PRO A 173 -16.08 11.06 -9.51
C PRO A 173 -17.19 11.76 -8.72
N THR A 174 -18.34 11.91 -9.38
CA THR A 174 -19.55 12.47 -8.80
C THR A 174 -20.23 11.48 -7.87
N GLY A 175 -20.54 11.90 -6.64
CA GLY A 175 -21.21 11.09 -5.64
C GLY A 175 -21.12 11.72 -4.25
N LYS A 176 -21.98 11.28 -3.32
CA LYS A 176 -21.91 11.66 -1.90
C LYS A 176 -21.44 10.45 -1.08
N ARG A 177 -20.59 10.68 -0.08
CA ARG A 177 -20.17 9.62 0.86
C ARG A 177 -21.26 9.41 1.90
N THR A 178 -21.33 8.18 2.41
CA THR A 178 -22.17 7.85 3.55
C THR A 178 -21.79 8.72 4.76
N GLN A 179 -22.79 9.17 5.51
CA GLN A 179 -22.59 9.96 6.73
C GLN A 179 -22.08 9.04 7.86
N GLY A 180 -21.26 9.59 8.77
CA GLY A 180 -20.72 8.88 9.92
C GLY A 180 -19.24 8.52 9.76
N ARG A 181 -18.90 7.23 9.82
CA ARG A 181 -17.53 6.71 9.71
C ARG A 181 -17.31 6.03 8.34
N PRO A 182 -17.17 6.81 7.25
CA PRO A 182 -16.89 6.24 5.95
C PRO A 182 -15.50 5.60 5.93
N ARG A 183 -15.28 4.68 4.99
CA ARG A 183 -14.00 3.99 4.84
C ARG A 183 -12.88 4.96 4.45
N THR A 184 -11.70 4.72 4.99
CA THR A 184 -10.49 5.46 4.59
C THR A 184 -10.09 5.02 3.18
N ARG A 185 -10.09 5.95 2.23
CA ARG A 185 -9.59 5.70 0.87
C ARG A 185 -8.07 5.67 0.84
N TRP A 186 -7.51 4.99 -0.15
CA TRP A 186 -6.08 5.03 -0.41
C TRP A 186 -5.55 6.47 -0.54
N ARG A 187 -6.22 7.33 -1.32
CA ARG A 187 -5.85 8.75 -1.47
C ARG A 187 -5.84 9.51 -0.13
N ASP A 188 -6.81 9.26 0.74
CA ASP A 188 -6.92 9.92 2.05
C ASP A 188 -5.80 9.47 2.98
N TYR A 189 -5.53 8.17 3.00
CA TYR A 189 -4.44 7.56 3.75
C TYR A 189 -3.08 8.07 3.28
N VAL A 190 -2.75 7.97 1.98
CA VAL A 190 -1.42 8.34 1.48
C VAL A 190 -1.16 9.85 1.60
N SER A 191 -2.21 10.68 1.52
CA SER A 191 -2.09 12.12 1.79
C SER A 191 -1.75 12.40 3.26
N ARG A 192 -2.34 11.64 4.19
CA ARG A 192 -1.99 11.74 5.61
C ARG A 192 -0.57 11.25 5.87
N LEU A 193 -0.18 10.14 5.25
CA LEU A 193 1.17 9.61 5.32
C LEU A 193 2.21 10.62 4.79
N ALA A 194 1.95 11.25 3.65
CA ALA A 194 2.83 12.27 3.07
C ALA A 194 2.98 13.50 4.00
N TRP A 195 1.89 13.90 4.66
CA TRP A 195 1.97 14.95 5.68
C TRP A 195 2.82 14.52 6.88
N GLU A 196 2.55 13.34 7.44
CA GLU A 196 3.25 12.83 8.64
C GLU A 196 4.74 12.58 8.39
N ARG A 197 5.12 12.10 7.20
CA ARG A 197 6.51 11.72 6.88
C ARG A 197 7.32 12.85 6.23
N LEU A 198 6.67 13.71 5.45
CA LEU A 198 7.35 14.68 4.59
C LEU A 198 6.88 16.13 4.82
N GLY A 199 5.90 16.38 5.70
CA GLY A 199 5.37 17.73 5.96
C GLY A 199 4.58 18.34 4.80
N VAL A 200 4.25 17.54 3.78
CA VAL A 200 3.66 18.06 2.55
C VAL A 200 2.15 18.24 2.79
N ARG A 201 1.65 19.49 2.71
CA ARG A 201 0.32 19.91 3.18
C ARG A 201 -0.81 19.45 2.26
N LYS A 202 -2.01 19.16 2.81
CA LYS A 202 -3.22 18.68 2.08
C LYS A 202 -3.74 19.58 0.93
N SER A 203 -3.06 20.66 0.54
CA SER A 203 -3.56 21.70 -0.38
C SER A 203 -3.85 21.20 -1.80
N TRP A 204 -3.24 20.10 -2.28
CA TRP A 204 -3.61 19.46 -3.57
C TRP A 204 -5.02 18.88 -3.62
N ARG A 205 -5.78 18.88 -2.51
CA ARG A 205 -7.22 18.63 -2.56
C ARG A 205 -7.99 19.80 -3.18
N LYS A 206 -7.49 21.04 -3.06
CA LYS A 206 -8.17 22.26 -3.54
C LYS A 206 -7.99 22.50 -5.04
N CYS A 207 -6.98 21.92 -5.68
CA CYS A 207 -6.69 22.12 -7.11
C CYS A 207 -7.61 21.32 -8.07
N LEU A 208 -8.74 20.79 -7.60
CA LEU A 208 -9.67 19.98 -8.41
C LEU A 208 -11.13 20.41 -8.24
N GLY A 209 -11.39 21.57 -7.65
CA GLY A 209 -12.71 22.19 -7.56
C GLY A 209 -12.96 23.12 -8.74
N ARG A 210 -14.15 23.03 -9.35
CA ARG A 210 -14.60 23.86 -10.48
C ARG A 210 -14.31 25.34 -10.26
N GLY A 211 -13.52 25.96 -11.14
CA GLY A 211 -13.66 27.39 -11.43
C GLY A 211 -15.06 27.63 -12.02
N ARG A 212 -15.64 28.82 -11.78
CA ARG A 212 -16.97 29.22 -12.27
C ARG A 212 -17.11 29.24 -13.81
N SER A 213 -16.05 28.95 -14.55
CA SER A 213 -15.98 29.05 -16.02
C SER A 213 -16.03 27.71 -16.78
N GLY A 214 -16.24 26.57 -16.12
CA GLY A 214 -16.48 25.29 -16.83
C GLY A 214 -15.29 24.70 -17.59
N HIS A 215 -14.11 25.33 -17.56
CA HIS A 215 -12.88 24.74 -18.12
C HIS A 215 -12.12 23.90 -17.07
N PRO A 216 -11.45 22.81 -17.47
CA PRO A 216 -10.45 22.15 -16.62
C PRO A 216 -9.34 23.15 -16.33
N CYS A 217 -9.04 23.42 -15.06
CA CYS A 217 -7.84 24.19 -14.71
C CYS A 217 -6.61 23.40 -15.16
N LEU A 218 -6.08 23.73 -16.34
CA LEU A 218 -4.75 23.33 -16.79
C LEU A 218 -3.66 24.13 -16.05
N ASP A 219 -4.03 25.22 -15.38
CA ASP A 219 -3.12 26.14 -14.68
C ASP A 219 -2.99 25.88 -13.17
N CYS A 220 -2.81 24.61 -12.80
CA CYS A 220 -2.37 24.24 -11.45
C CYS A 220 -1.33 23.11 -11.53
N CYS A 221 -0.33 23.26 -12.40
CA CYS A 221 1.02 22.90 -11.98
C CYS A 221 1.31 23.64 -10.66
N PRO A 222 2.11 23.08 -9.74
CA PRO A 222 2.39 23.74 -8.48
C PRO A 222 2.81 25.17 -8.79
N CYS A 223 2.03 26.16 -8.34
CA CYS A 223 2.52 27.53 -8.28
C CYS A 223 3.89 27.44 -7.60
N ASP A 224 4.90 28.00 -8.26
CA ASP A 224 6.29 27.95 -7.84
C ASP A 224 6.40 27.94 -6.32
N PRO A 225 7.07 26.94 -5.72
CA PRO A 225 7.51 27.13 -4.35
C PRO A 225 8.46 28.32 -4.41
N ALA A 226 8.00 29.48 -3.91
CA ALA A 226 8.92 30.54 -3.52
C ALA A 226 10.09 29.87 -2.78
N PRO A 227 11.35 30.22 -3.10
CA PRO A 227 12.50 29.43 -2.72
C PRO A 227 12.74 29.57 -1.22
N ASP A 228 12.00 28.82 -0.41
CA ASP A 228 12.37 28.58 0.97
C ASP A 228 13.43 27.49 0.95
N LYS A 229 14.67 27.91 1.20
CA LYS A 229 15.85 27.06 1.23
C LYS A 229 15.73 26.09 2.40
N ARG A 230 14.97 25.01 2.24
CA ARG A 230 15.07 23.78 3.04
C ARG A 230 14.33 22.62 2.35
N LYS A 231 15.12 21.87 1.58
CA LYS A 231 14.89 20.53 1.03
C LYS A 231 13.83 20.41 -0.08
N THR A 232 14.34 20.43 -1.31
CA THR A 232 13.60 19.92 -2.47
C THR A 232 13.41 18.40 -2.32
N MET A 233 12.33 17.88 -2.90
CA MET A 233 11.98 16.43 -2.90
C MET A 233 13.06 15.53 -3.55
N ASN A 234 14.18 16.12 -4.01
CA ASN A 234 15.33 15.47 -4.60
C ASN A 234 16.40 15.03 -3.58
N GLU A 235 16.31 15.47 -2.31
CA GLU A 235 17.36 15.20 -1.29
C GLU A 235 16.91 14.24 -0.18
N CYS A 236 15.72 13.63 -0.29
CA CYS A 236 15.20 12.72 0.74
C CYS A 236 15.36 11.23 0.41
N TRP A 237 16.06 10.85 -0.67
CA TRP A 237 16.36 9.45 -1.00
C TRP A 237 17.69 9.28 -1.71
#